data_AF-A0A3Q7RWV6-F1
#
_entry.id   AF-A0A3Q7RWV6-F1
#
_cell.length_a   1.000
_cell.length_b   1.000
_cell.length_c   1.000
_cell.angle_alpha   90.00
_cell.angle_beta   90.00
_cell.angle_gamma   90.00
#
_symmetry.space_group_name_H-M   'P 1'
#
loop_
_entity.id
_entity.type
_entity.pdbx_description
1 polymer ?
#
loop_
_entity_poly.entity_id
_entity_poly.type
_entity_poly.pdbx_seq_one_letter_code
_entity_poly.pdbx_strand_id
1 'polypeptide(L)'
;MELCIQLSIIMLGKQLIQNNIFEIGVPKLKKLFRKLKDETEPRETDSAHSKHPEQWDLDYSLEPYTGLTPEYMEMIIQFGFVTLFVASFPLAPVFALLNNVIEVRLDAKKFVTELRRPDAVRTKDIGIWFDILSGIGKFSVISNAFVIAVTSDFIPRLVYQYAYSHNGTLHGFVNHTLSFFNVSQLKEGTQPENSQFDQEVQFCRFKDYREPPWAPNPYEFSKQYWSILSARLAFVIIFQNLVMFLSVLVDWMIPDIPTDISDQIKKEKGLLVDFFLKEEHEKLKLSDEPGQRSLGGGRHSRSRAPSSAPSGRSQPGSIASSGSQHTNV
;
A
#
# COMPACT_ATOMS: atom_id res chain seq x y z
N MET A 1 0.89 -5.26 25.88
CA MET A 1 2.35 -5.20 25.68
C MET A 1 2.80 -6.19 24.62
N GLU A 2 2.47 -7.47 24.73
CA GLU A 2 2.79 -8.51 23.73
C GLU A 2 2.51 -8.09 22.28
N LEU A 3 1.28 -7.63 21.97
CA LEU A 3 0.91 -7.14 20.64
C LEU A 3 1.86 -6.03 20.13
N CYS A 4 2.20 -5.05 20.98
CA CYS A 4 3.11 -3.95 20.64
C CYS A 4 4.53 -4.47 20.34
N ILE A 5 5.01 -5.45 21.13
CA ILE A 5 6.33 -6.07 20.97
C ILE A 5 6.36 -6.89 19.67
N GLN A 6 5.33 -7.72 19.41
CA GLN A 6 5.21 -8.51 18.19
C GLN A 6 5.18 -7.62 16.94
N LEU A 7 4.37 -6.56 16.94
CA LEU A 7 4.33 -5.58 15.84
C LEU A 7 5.68 -4.87 15.65
N SER A 8 6.34 -4.49 16.75
CA SER A 8 7.67 -3.87 16.69
C SER A 8 8.70 -4.83 16.07
N ILE A 9 8.70 -6.10 16.47
CA ILE A 9 9.60 -7.13 15.92
C ILE A 9 9.31 -7.37 14.43
N ILE A 10 8.05 -7.46 14.02
CA ILE A 10 7.70 -7.71 12.60
C ILE A 10 8.09 -6.50 11.73
N MET A 11 7.75 -5.28 12.17
CA MET A 11 8.00 -4.07 11.38
C MET A 11 9.50 -3.69 11.35
N LEU A 12 10.24 -3.85 12.45
CA LEU A 12 11.69 -3.61 12.47
C LEU A 12 12.47 -4.77 11.83
N GLY A 13 12.07 -6.02 12.11
CA GLY A 13 12.78 -7.21 11.66
C GLY A 13 12.57 -7.50 10.18
N LYS A 14 11.31 -7.53 9.71
CA LYS A 14 10.99 -7.89 8.32
C LYS A 14 11.24 -6.73 7.35
N GLN A 15 10.69 -5.55 7.67
CA GLN A 15 10.79 -4.38 6.79
C GLN A 15 12.23 -3.82 6.79
N LEU A 16 12.75 -3.47 7.97
CA LEU A 16 13.98 -2.67 8.06
C LEU A 16 15.27 -3.50 7.97
N ILE A 17 15.28 -4.73 8.47
CA ILE A 17 16.47 -5.59 8.48
C ILE A 17 16.43 -6.60 7.33
N GLN A 18 15.37 -7.40 7.21
CA GLN A 18 15.35 -8.50 6.26
C GLN A 18 15.32 -8.00 4.80
N ASN A 19 14.42 -7.10 4.43
CA ASN A 19 14.31 -6.64 3.03
C ASN A 19 15.53 -5.81 2.60
N ASN A 20 15.89 -4.73 3.31
CA ASN A 20 17.10 -3.92 3.01
C ASN A 20 18.39 -4.77 2.88
N ILE A 21 18.61 -5.75 3.77
CA ILE A 21 19.81 -6.60 3.71
C ILE A 21 19.73 -7.61 2.56
N PHE A 22 18.57 -8.20 2.29
CA PHE A 22 18.44 -9.17 1.21
C PHE A 22 18.57 -8.48 -0.16
N GLU A 23 17.99 -7.29 -0.32
CA GLU A 23 18.08 -6.49 -1.54
C GLU A 23 19.51 -6.01 -1.83
N ILE A 24 20.25 -5.48 -0.84
CA ILE A 24 21.67 -5.11 -1.05
C ILE A 24 22.57 -6.36 -1.15
N GLY A 25 22.23 -7.39 -0.40
CA GLY A 25 23.09 -8.56 -0.16
C GLY A 25 23.06 -9.57 -1.29
N VAL A 26 21.88 -9.93 -1.79
CA VAL A 26 21.72 -11.02 -2.78
C VAL A 26 22.34 -10.68 -4.14
N PRO A 27 22.13 -9.50 -4.75
CA PRO A 27 22.75 -9.14 -6.04
C PRO A 27 24.28 -9.11 -5.94
N LYS A 28 24.82 -8.55 -4.84
CA LYS A 28 26.26 -8.56 -4.55
C LYS A 28 26.82 -9.96 -4.34
N LEU A 29 26.12 -10.80 -3.57
CA LEU A 29 26.55 -12.17 -3.29
C LEU A 29 26.52 -13.01 -4.57
N LYS A 30 25.48 -12.88 -5.39
CA LYS A 30 25.34 -13.53 -6.71
C LYS A 30 26.43 -13.06 -7.69
N LYS A 31 26.78 -11.77 -7.68
CA LYS A 31 27.90 -11.20 -8.47
C LYS A 31 29.26 -11.71 -7.99
N LEU A 32 29.43 -11.90 -6.68
CA LEU A 32 30.65 -12.51 -6.09
C LEU A 32 30.76 -14.00 -6.45
N PHE A 33 29.68 -14.77 -6.33
CA PHE A 33 29.64 -16.18 -6.72
C PHE A 33 29.88 -16.39 -8.23
N ARG A 34 29.34 -15.52 -9.09
CA ARG A 34 29.67 -15.54 -10.54
C ARG A 34 31.16 -15.31 -10.78
N LYS A 35 31.75 -14.27 -10.17
CA LYS A 35 33.20 -14.02 -10.29
C LYS A 35 34.05 -15.20 -9.80
N LEU A 36 33.73 -15.76 -8.63
CA LEU A 36 34.43 -16.93 -8.08
C LEU A 36 34.30 -18.15 -9.01
N LYS A 37 33.13 -18.36 -9.63
CA LYS A 37 32.95 -19.43 -10.62
C LYS A 37 33.79 -19.18 -11.88
N ASP A 38 33.77 -17.96 -12.41
CA ASP A 38 34.55 -17.56 -13.60
C ASP A 38 36.08 -17.61 -13.35
N GLU A 39 36.54 -17.49 -12.10
CA GLU A 39 37.94 -17.72 -11.70
C GLU A 39 38.27 -19.21 -11.47
N THR A 40 37.27 -20.06 -11.20
CA THR A 40 37.46 -21.50 -10.94
C THR A 40 37.41 -22.34 -12.23
N GLU A 41 36.70 -21.89 -13.26
CA GLU A 41 36.71 -22.56 -14.57
C GLU A 41 38.01 -22.20 -15.33
N PRO A 42 38.82 -23.20 -15.75
CA PRO A 42 40.08 -22.92 -16.43
C PRO A 42 39.79 -22.34 -17.82
N ARG A 43 40.14 -21.06 -18.02
CA ARG A 43 40.07 -20.41 -19.33
C ARG A 43 40.95 -21.16 -20.34
N GLU A 44 40.32 -21.82 -21.30
CA GLU A 44 41.02 -22.27 -22.51
C GLU A 44 41.65 -21.06 -23.21
N THR A 45 42.89 -21.25 -23.67
CA THR A 45 43.74 -20.18 -24.20
C THR A 45 43.29 -19.71 -25.58
N ASP A 46 42.35 -18.77 -25.62
CA ASP A 46 42.15 -17.89 -26.77
C ASP A 46 42.77 -16.51 -26.50
N SER A 47 43.91 -16.27 -27.13
CA SER A 47 44.70 -15.04 -27.10
C SER A 47 44.10 -13.93 -27.99
N ALA A 48 42.78 -13.75 -27.95
CA ALA A 48 42.03 -12.83 -28.78
C ALA A 48 41.69 -11.52 -28.03
N HIS A 49 42.67 -10.60 -27.97
CA HIS A 49 42.55 -9.19 -27.55
C HIS A 49 41.83 -8.85 -26.24
N SER A 50 42.50 -8.06 -25.42
CA SER A 50 41.89 -7.22 -24.37
C SER A 50 41.06 -6.06 -24.97
N LYS A 51 40.02 -6.38 -25.75
CA LYS A 51 38.98 -5.41 -26.08
C LYS A 51 38.28 -5.04 -24.77
N HIS A 52 38.08 -3.74 -24.57
CA HIS A 52 37.16 -3.28 -23.54
C HIS A 52 35.81 -3.96 -23.81
N PRO A 53 35.14 -4.58 -22.80
CA PRO A 53 33.86 -5.23 -23.03
C PRO A 53 32.88 -4.20 -23.61
N GLU A 54 32.15 -4.60 -24.65
CA GLU A 54 31.17 -3.74 -25.28
C GLU A 54 30.02 -3.47 -24.29
N GLN A 55 29.36 -2.32 -24.40
CA GLN A 55 28.34 -1.94 -23.43
C GLN A 55 27.18 -2.95 -23.37
N TRP A 56 26.83 -3.57 -24.49
CA TRP A 56 25.76 -4.56 -24.56
C TRP A 56 26.11 -5.88 -23.86
N ASP A 57 27.39 -6.28 -23.80
CA ASP A 57 27.84 -7.43 -23.00
C ASP A 57 27.67 -7.17 -21.49
N LEU A 58 28.02 -5.95 -21.06
CA LEU A 58 27.86 -5.50 -19.68
C LEU A 58 26.38 -5.47 -19.29
N ASP A 59 25.52 -4.87 -20.11
CA ASP A 59 24.07 -4.79 -19.91
C ASP A 59 23.39 -6.17 -20.00
N TYR A 60 23.97 -7.12 -20.75
CA TYR A 60 23.49 -8.50 -20.79
C TYR A 60 23.71 -9.22 -19.46
N SER A 61 24.80 -8.93 -18.75
CA SER A 61 25.16 -9.57 -17.48
C SER A 61 24.27 -9.20 -16.28
N LEU A 62 23.60 -8.05 -16.36
CA LEU A 62 22.67 -7.50 -15.35
C LEU A 62 21.36 -8.31 -15.26
N GLU A 63 20.62 -8.12 -14.16
CA GLU A 63 19.37 -8.85 -13.97
C GLU A 63 18.22 -8.24 -14.82
N PRO A 64 17.34 -9.06 -15.41
CA PRO A 64 16.18 -8.56 -16.13
C PRO A 64 15.19 -7.93 -15.15
N TYR A 65 14.61 -6.81 -15.55
CA TYR A 65 13.55 -6.15 -14.80
C TYR A 65 12.25 -6.97 -14.81
N THR A 66 11.68 -7.24 -13.63
CA THR A 66 10.51 -8.11 -13.42
C THR A 66 9.20 -7.37 -13.17
N GLY A 67 9.18 -6.04 -13.28
CA GLY A 67 8.02 -5.18 -12.98
C GLY A 67 8.20 -4.35 -11.70
N LEU A 68 7.17 -3.57 -11.34
CA LEU A 68 7.09 -2.82 -10.06
C LEU A 68 6.20 -3.49 -9.01
N THR A 69 5.61 -4.66 -9.31
CA THR A 69 4.61 -5.25 -8.43
C THR A 69 5.18 -5.71 -7.07
N PRO A 70 6.41 -6.26 -6.96
CA PRO A 70 7.04 -6.49 -5.65
C PRO A 70 7.25 -5.20 -4.84
N GLU A 71 7.74 -4.14 -5.48
CA GLU A 71 8.04 -2.85 -4.88
C GLU A 71 6.78 -2.15 -4.37
N TYR A 72 5.66 -2.23 -5.11
CA TYR A 72 4.36 -1.76 -4.61
C TYR A 72 3.82 -2.62 -3.45
N MET A 73 4.01 -3.94 -3.49
CA MET A 73 3.57 -4.83 -2.39
C MET A 73 4.30 -4.51 -1.08
N GLU A 74 5.61 -4.28 -1.12
CA GLU A 74 6.45 -3.81 0.00
C GLU A 74 5.84 -2.57 0.66
N MET A 75 5.66 -1.50 -0.13
CA MET A 75 5.16 -0.20 0.32
C MET A 75 3.74 -0.28 0.91
N ILE A 76 2.86 -1.09 0.30
CA ILE A 76 1.47 -1.24 0.74
C ILE A 76 1.39 -2.08 2.02
N ILE A 77 2.23 -3.10 2.18
CA ILE A 77 2.36 -3.85 3.43
C ILE A 77 2.85 -2.92 4.55
N GLN A 78 3.83 -2.05 4.26
CA GLN A 78 4.31 -1.06 5.23
C GLN A 78 3.21 -0.07 5.62
N PHE A 79 2.46 0.47 4.66
CA PHE A 79 1.30 1.33 4.91
C PHE A 79 0.22 0.62 5.74
N GLY A 80 -0.02 -0.66 5.47
CA GLY A 80 -0.91 -1.50 6.27
C GLY A 80 -0.47 -1.61 7.73
N PHE A 81 0.80 -1.92 8.00
CA PHE A 81 1.31 -1.98 9.38
C PHE A 81 1.22 -0.63 10.11
N VAL A 82 1.55 0.47 9.43
CA VAL A 82 1.47 1.82 10.00
C VAL A 82 0.03 2.19 10.32
N THR A 83 -0.91 1.94 9.42
CA THR A 83 -2.30 2.40 9.59
C THR A 83 -3.13 1.48 10.47
N LEU A 84 -3.11 0.15 10.27
CA LEU A 84 -3.99 -0.79 10.97
C LEU A 84 -3.75 -0.89 12.47
N PHE A 85 -2.52 -0.58 12.93
CA PHE A 85 -2.08 -0.82 14.30
C PHE A 85 -1.52 0.42 15.02
N VAL A 86 -1.73 1.63 14.47
CA VAL A 86 -1.23 2.89 15.07
C VAL A 86 -1.70 3.07 16.53
N ALA A 87 -2.92 2.63 16.86
CA ALA A 87 -3.45 2.70 18.22
C ALA A 87 -2.70 1.79 19.23
N SER A 88 -2.01 0.75 18.75
CA SER A 88 -1.16 -0.13 19.57
C SER A 88 0.31 0.32 19.61
N PHE A 89 0.81 0.94 18.53
CA PHE A 89 2.21 1.34 18.42
C PHE A 89 2.37 2.72 17.75
N PRO A 90 2.36 3.81 18.54
CA PRO A 90 2.36 5.18 18.00
C PRO A 90 3.69 5.59 17.34
N LEU A 91 4.78 4.83 17.55
CA LEU A 91 6.08 5.09 16.91
C LEU A 91 6.17 4.48 15.49
N ALA A 92 5.20 3.68 15.04
CA ALA A 92 5.21 3.05 13.70
C ALA A 92 5.52 4.04 12.55
N PRO A 93 4.92 5.26 12.48
CA PRO A 93 5.19 6.20 11.40
C PRO A 93 6.65 6.68 11.35
N VAL A 94 7.34 6.76 12.48
CA VAL A 94 8.74 7.21 12.54
C VAL A 94 9.67 6.16 11.93
N PHE A 95 9.46 4.89 12.25
CA PHE A 95 10.23 3.79 11.66
C PHE A 95 9.93 3.60 10.17
N ALA A 96 8.67 3.76 9.76
CA ALA A 96 8.29 3.78 8.34
C ALA A 96 8.94 4.92 7.56
N LEU A 97 9.04 6.12 8.15
CA LEU A 97 9.75 7.25 7.54
C LEU A 97 11.24 6.95 7.38
N LEU A 98 11.89 6.40 8.42
CA LEU A 98 13.29 6.00 8.35
C LEU A 98 13.53 4.92 7.29
N ASN A 99 12.63 3.94 7.16
CA ASN A 99 12.70 2.93 6.10
C ASN A 99 12.61 3.58 4.72
N ASN A 100 11.56 4.39 4.47
CA ASN A 100 11.35 5.06 3.18
C ASN A 100 12.54 5.94 2.74
N VAL A 101 13.24 6.59 3.68
CA VAL A 101 14.43 7.40 3.36
C VAL A 101 15.61 6.55 2.90
N ILE A 102 15.76 5.33 3.43
CA ILE A 102 16.77 4.35 3.00
C ILE A 102 16.32 3.73 1.68
N GLU A 103 15.09 3.23 1.62
CA GLU A 103 14.48 2.53 0.47
C GLU A 103 14.62 3.31 -0.83
N VAL A 104 14.23 4.60 -0.84
CA VAL A 104 14.33 5.48 -2.03
C VAL A 104 15.77 5.59 -2.55
N ARG A 105 16.79 5.39 -1.71
CA ARG A 105 18.20 5.37 -2.13
C ARG A 105 18.65 3.99 -2.61
N LEU A 106 18.07 2.91 -2.08
CA LEU A 106 18.37 1.54 -2.50
C LEU A 106 17.71 1.22 -3.84
N ASP A 107 16.41 1.49 -3.99
CA ASP A 107 15.67 1.37 -5.26
C ASP A 107 16.39 2.14 -6.37
N ALA A 108 16.70 3.42 -6.14
CA ALA A 108 17.40 4.24 -7.13
C ALA A 108 18.76 3.64 -7.53
N LYS A 109 19.46 2.98 -6.60
CA LYS A 109 20.75 2.32 -6.88
C LYS A 109 20.56 0.99 -7.62
N LYS A 110 19.57 0.19 -7.25
CA LYS A 110 19.16 -1.06 -7.91
C LYS A 110 18.80 -0.81 -9.37
N PHE A 111 17.96 0.19 -9.65
CA PHE A 111 17.61 0.62 -11.00
C PHE A 111 18.80 1.17 -11.82
N VAL A 112 19.78 1.81 -11.19
CA VAL A 112 20.93 2.41 -11.91
C VAL A 112 22.11 1.45 -12.07
N THR A 113 22.29 0.44 -11.20
CA THR A 113 23.53 -0.35 -11.14
C THR A 113 23.38 -1.88 -11.18
N GLU A 114 22.17 -2.42 -11.02
CA GLU A 114 21.96 -3.87 -10.86
C GLU A 114 20.93 -4.45 -11.85
N LEU A 115 19.93 -3.66 -12.23
CA LEU A 115 18.92 -4.02 -13.24
C LEU A 115 19.29 -3.55 -14.65
N ARG A 116 18.90 -4.33 -15.67
CA ARG A 116 18.88 -3.86 -17.05
C ARG A 116 17.79 -2.79 -17.22
N ARG A 117 18.08 -1.78 -18.04
CA ARG A 117 17.15 -0.68 -18.34
C ARG A 117 15.77 -1.21 -18.79
N PRO A 118 14.66 -0.84 -18.10
CA PRO A 118 13.32 -1.24 -18.48
C PRO A 118 12.78 -0.41 -19.65
N ASP A 119 11.80 -0.96 -20.38
CA ASP A 119 11.07 -0.25 -21.42
C ASP A 119 10.15 0.82 -20.83
N ALA A 120 10.14 2.00 -21.45
CA ALA A 120 9.41 3.17 -20.95
C ALA A 120 7.91 3.10 -21.28
N VAL A 121 7.13 2.51 -20.39
CA VAL A 121 5.66 2.51 -20.45
C VAL A 121 5.09 3.80 -19.85
N ARG A 122 4.12 4.44 -20.52
CA ARG A 122 3.40 5.61 -20.00
C ARG A 122 2.11 5.18 -19.31
N THR A 123 2.01 5.39 -18.00
CA THR A 123 0.77 5.28 -17.22
C THR A 123 0.28 6.66 -16.78
N LYS A 124 -0.99 6.78 -16.38
CA LYS A 124 -1.57 8.03 -15.84
C LYS A 124 -1.59 8.06 -14.31
N ASP A 125 -1.56 6.88 -13.72
CA ASP A 125 -1.93 6.58 -12.34
C ASP A 125 -1.17 5.31 -11.86
N ILE A 126 -1.32 4.98 -10.58
CA ILE A 126 -0.78 3.75 -9.97
C ILE A 126 -1.69 2.53 -10.18
N GLY A 127 -2.88 2.69 -10.79
CA GLY A 127 -3.84 1.63 -11.02
C GLY A 127 -4.45 1.07 -9.73
N ILE A 128 -4.70 -0.25 -9.72
CA ILE A 128 -5.37 -1.00 -8.65
C ILE A 128 -4.81 -0.78 -7.23
N TRP A 129 -3.54 -0.37 -7.14
CA TRP A 129 -2.89 -0.05 -5.87
C TRP A 129 -3.57 1.11 -5.12
N PHE A 130 -4.20 2.06 -5.83
CA PHE A 130 -4.98 3.13 -5.20
C PHE A 130 -6.22 2.59 -4.48
N ASP A 131 -6.97 1.68 -5.13
CA ASP A 131 -8.16 1.06 -4.53
C ASP A 131 -7.78 0.21 -3.31
N ILE A 132 -6.64 -0.49 -3.37
CA ILE A 132 -6.10 -1.27 -2.25
C ILE A 132 -5.72 -0.35 -1.08
N LEU A 133 -5.03 0.78 -1.32
CA LEU A 133 -4.71 1.77 -0.29
C LEU A 133 -5.98 2.37 0.34
N SER A 134 -6.98 2.71 -0.48
CA SER A 134 -8.30 3.21 -0.02
C SER A 134 -9.04 2.18 0.83
N GLY A 135 -9.02 0.90 0.42
CA GLY A 135 -9.58 -0.21 1.18
C GLY A 135 -8.90 -0.42 2.53
N ILE A 136 -7.56 -0.43 2.57
CA ILE A 136 -6.77 -0.54 3.80
C ILE A 136 -7.05 0.66 4.72
N GLY A 137 -7.13 1.88 4.19
CA GLY A 137 -7.47 3.08 4.95
C GLY A 137 -8.83 2.99 5.64
N LYS A 138 -9.86 2.52 4.93
CA LYS A 138 -11.20 2.30 5.51
C LYS A 138 -11.22 1.17 6.55
N PHE A 139 -10.52 0.07 6.28
CA PHE A 139 -10.41 -1.05 7.22
C PHE A 139 -9.62 -0.70 8.49
N SER A 140 -8.61 0.17 8.37
CA SER A 140 -7.82 0.72 9.48
C SER A 140 -8.69 1.43 10.53
N VAL A 141 -9.71 2.19 10.12
CA VAL A 141 -10.63 2.84 11.07
C VAL A 141 -11.33 1.80 11.95
N ILE A 142 -11.81 0.71 11.33
CA ILE A 142 -12.50 -0.40 12.03
C ILE A 142 -11.52 -1.15 12.93
N SER A 143 -10.34 -1.53 12.43
CA SER A 143 -9.33 -2.26 13.20
C SER A 143 -8.86 -1.48 14.42
N ASN A 144 -8.53 -0.20 14.28
CA ASN A 144 -8.11 0.64 15.40
C ASN A 144 -9.24 0.82 16.44
N ALA A 145 -10.51 0.93 16.02
CA ALA A 145 -11.64 0.99 16.94
C ALA A 145 -11.72 -0.25 17.84
N PHE A 146 -11.58 -1.45 17.26
CA PHE A 146 -11.56 -2.71 18.01
C PHE A 146 -10.31 -2.86 18.89
N VAL A 147 -9.13 -2.47 18.41
CA VAL A 147 -7.89 -2.45 19.21
C VAL A 147 -8.05 -1.58 20.46
N ILE A 148 -8.62 -0.38 20.33
CA ILE A 148 -8.87 0.52 21.47
C ILE A 148 -9.95 -0.05 22.39
N ALA A 149 -11.04 -0.59 21.85
CA ALA A 149 -12.15 -1.09 22.68
C ALA A 149 -11.79 -2.38 23.45
N VAL A 150 -11.14 -3.34 22.79
CA VAL A 150 -10.93 -4.70 23.30
C VAL A 150 -9.57 -4.82 24.01
N THR A 151 -8.49 -4.37 23.37
CA THR A 151 -7.11 -4.59 23.85
C THR A 151 -6.67 -3.55 24.87
N SER A 152 -7.20 -2.32 24.81
CA SER A 152 -6.88 -1.28 25.80
C SER A 152 -7.75 -1.37 27.06
N ASP A 153 -7.14 -1.06 28.21
CA ASP A 153 -7.87 -0.84 29.47
C ASP A 153 -8.61 0.52 29.50
N PHE A 154 -8.61 1.29 28.41
CA PHE A 154 -9.26 2.61 28.32
C PHE A 154 -10.75 2.56 28.67
N ILE A 155 -11.54 1.69 28.01
CA ILE A 155 -13.00 1.62 28.25
C ILE A 155 -13.34 1.16 29.68
N PRO A 156 -12.74 0.08 30.24
CA PRO A 156 -13.00 -0.32 31.62
C PRO A 156 -12.65 0.77 32.65
N ARG A 157 -11.55 1.52 32.43
CA ARG A 157 -11.16 2.65 33.30
C ARG A 157 -12.17 3.79 33.24
N LEU A 158 -12.64 4.12 32.04
CA LEU A 158 -13.66 5.16 31.82
C LEU A 158 -14.99 4.79 32.50
N VAL A 159 -15.46 3.55 32.30
CA VAL A 159 -16.68 3.03 32.95
C VAL A 159 -16.54 3.04 34.48
N TYR A 160 -15.40 2.60 35.02
CA TYR A 160 -15.14 2.67 36.45
C TYR A 160 -15.18 4.11 36.98
N GLN A 161 -14.52 5.04 36.29
CA GLN A 161 -14.41 6.44 36.71
C GLN A 161 -15.78 7.16 36.73
N TYR A 162 -16.66 6.89 35.76
CA TYR A 162 -17.96 7.57 35.65
C TYR A 162 -19.12 6.85 36.35
N ALA A 163 -19.12 5.52 36.44
CA ALA A 163 -20.26 4.76 36.98
C ALA A 163 -20.03 4.18 38.40
N TYR A 164 -18.77 4.00 38.82
CA TYR A 164 -18.43 3.29 40.07
C TYR A 164 -17.56 4.10 41.05
N SER A 165 -16.82 5.11 40.57
CA SER A 165 -15.96 5.93 41.44
C SER A 165 -16.71 7.12 42.04
N HIS A 166 -16.93 7.09 43.36
CA HIS A 166 -17.59 8.18 44.10
C HIS A 166 -16.88 9.55 43.94
N ASN A 167 -15.56 9.56 43.73
CA ASN A 167 -14.75 10.77 43.64
C ASN A 167 -14.28 11.08 42.21
N GLY A 168 -14.72 10.31 41.20
CA GLY A 168 -14.21 10.42 39.82
C GLY A 168 -12.70 10.12 39.67
N THR A 169 -12.10 9.43 40.64
CA THR A 169 -10.67 9.03 40.62
C THR A 169 -10.51 7.54 40.30
N LEU A 170 -9.31 7.14 39.87
CA LEU A 170 -9.00 5.74 39.57
C LEU A 170 -8.58 4.90 40.81
N HIS A 171 -8.68 5.46 42.02
CA HIS A 171 -8.36 4.73 43.26
C HIS A 171 -9.28 3.52 43.43
N GLY A 172 -8.70 2.34 43.65
CA GLY A 172 -9.44 1.09 43.78
C GLY A 172 -9.73 0.34 42.47
N PHE A 173 -9.44 0.92 41.29
CA PHE A 173 -9.73 0.30 39.99
C PHE A 173 -9.19 -1.13 39.84
N VAL A 174 -7.97 -1.40 40.30
CA VAL A 174 -7.37 -2.74 40.24
C VAL A 174 -8.12 -3.74 41.13
N ASN A 175 -8.54 -3.32 42.33
CA ASN A 175 -9.30 -4.17 43.25
C ASN A 175 -10.73 -4.42 42.75
N HIS A 176 -11.31 -3.50 41.98
CA HIS A 176 -12.60 -3.66 41.31
C HIS A 176 -12.51 -4.53 40.04
N THR A 177 -11.36 -4.57 39.37
CA THR A 177 -11.17 -5.31 38.10
C THR A 177 -10.76 -6.77 38.31
N LEU A 178 -10.51 -7.18 39.55
CA LEU A 178 -10.06 -8.53 39.90
C LEU A 178 -11.16 -9.32 40.60
N SER A 179 -11.66 -10.37 39.95
CA SER A 179 -12.54 -11.35 40.58
C SER A 179 -11.77 -12.28 41.51
N PHE A 180 -12.44 -12.73 42.57
CA PHE A 180 -11.92 -13.71 43.51
C PHE A 180 -12.22 -15.14 43.03
N PHE A 181 -11.27 -16.05 43.20
CA PHE A 181 -11.44 -17.48 42.93
C PHE A 181 -10.99 -18.30 44.13
N ASN A 182 -11.80 -19.29 44.54
CA ASN A 182 -11.47 -20.20 45.63
C ASN A 182 -10.58 -21.34 45.12
N VAL A 183 -9.36 -21.42 45.65
CA VAL A 183 -8.34 -22.39 45.19
C VAL A 183 -8.80 -23.85 45.37
N SER A 184 -9.63 -24.14 46.38
CA SER A 184 -10.19 -25.48 46.62
C SER A 184 -11.13 -25.99 45.51
N GLN A 185 -11.49 -25.16 44.53
CA GLN A 185 -12.37 -25.51 43.40
C GLN A 185 -11.61 -25.67 42.07
N LEU A 186 -10.27 -25.68 42.10
CA LEU A 186 -9.47 -26.12 40.96
C LEU A 186 -9.75 -27.59 40.63
N LYS A 187 -9.87 -27.89 39.34
CA LYS A 187 -10.06 -29.25 38.85
C LYS A 187 -8.85 -30.12 39.25
N GLU A 188 -9.12 -31.38 39.60
CA GLU A 188 -8.07 -32.36 39.87
C GLU A 188 -7.10 -32.44 38.68
N GLY A 189 -5.80 -32.37 38.97
CA GLY A 189 -4.74 -32.32 37.94
C GLY A 189 -4.44 -30.94 37.34
N THR A 190 -5.16 -29.86 37.71
CA THR A 190 -4.82 -28.48 37.28
C THR A 190 -4.28 -27.59 38.40
N GLN A 191 -3.97 -28.18 39.57
CA GLN A 191 -3.41 -27.46 40.72
C GLN A 191 -1.90 -27.21 40.51
N PRO A 192 -1.34 -26.09 41.02
CA PRO A 192 0.09 -25.81 40.91
C PRO A 192 0.90 -26.81 41.75
N GLU A 193 1.83 -27.53 41.12
CA GLU A 193 2.67 -28.54 41.80
C GLU A 193 3.54 -27.95 42.91
N ASN A 194 3.99 -26.71 42.75
CA ASN A 194 4.74 -25.96 43.76
C ASN A 194 4.12 -24.57 43.94
N SER A 195 3.78 -24.20 45.17
CA SER A 195 3.46 -22.82 45.53
C SER A 195 4.73 -22.09 45.99
N GLN A 196 4.91 -20.85 45.56
CA GLN A 196 6.06 -20.00 45.95
C GLN A 196 5.79 -19.19 47.23
N PHE A 197 4.70 -19.50 47.95
CA PHE A 197 4.24 -18.74 49.11
C PHE A 197 4.32 -19.62 50.35
N ASP A 198 4.93 -19.12 51.43
CA ASP A 198 5.07 -19.84 52.71
C ASP A 198 3.74 -20.05 53.47
N GLN A 199 2.60 -19.70 52.86
CA GLN A 199 1.26 -19.74 53.47
C GLN A 199 0.24 -20.36 52.50
N GLU A 200 -0.72 -21.10 53.05
CA GLU A 200 -1.82 -21.68 52.29
C GLU A 200 -2.73 -20.58 51.69
N VAL A 201 -2.69 -20.44 50.35
CA VAL A 201 -3.48 -19.44 49.63
C VAL A 201 -4.92 -19.96 49.42
N GLN A 202 -5.87 -19.45 50.21
CA GLN A 202 -7.28 -19.82 50.07
C GLN A 202 -7.98 -19.20 48.84
N PHE A 203 -7.63 -17.95 48.53
CA PHE A 203 -8.23 -17.21 47.41
C PHE A 203 -7.14 -16.63 46.49
N CYS A 204 -7.26 -16.87 45.19
CA CYS A 204 -6.50 -16.16 44.18
C CYS A 204 -7.37 -15.10 43.47
N ARG A 205 -6.73 -14.19 42.73
CA ARG A 205 -7.41 -13.11 41.98
C ARG A 205 -7.02 -13.19 40.51
N PHE A 206 -8.00 -12.99 39.63
CA PHE A 206 -7.81 -13.05 38.18
C PHE A 206 -8.55 -11.91 37.47
N LYS A 207 -8.10 -11.53 36.27
CA LYS A 207 -8.63 -10.41 35.49
C LYS A 207 -9.84 -10.86 34.65
N ASP A 208 -11.01 -10.90 35.27
CA ASP A 208 -12.32 -11.06 34.62
C ASP A 208 -13.40 -10.36 35.48
N TYR A 209 -14.60 -10.17 34.94
CA TYR A 209 -15.74 -9.56 35.64
C TYR A 209 -16.78 -10.62 36.02
N ARG A 210 -16.45 -11.45 37.01
CA ARG A 210 -17.29 -12.54 37.53
C ARG A 210 -17.73 -12.32 38.96
N GLU A 211 -18.91 -12.82 39.28
CA GLU A 211 -19.47 -12.80 40.64
C GLU A 211 -18.60 -13.62 41.61
N PRO A 212 -18.38 -13.14 42.85
CA PRO A 212 -17.49 -13.77 43.82
C PRO A 212 -18.08 -15.08 44.39
N PRO A 213 -17.26 -15.94 45.03
CA PRO A 213 -17.69 -17.26 45.52
C PRO A 213 -18.75 -17.23 46.62
N TRP A 214 -19.03 -16.07 47.24
CA TRP A 214 -20.09 -15.88 48.24
C TRP A 214 -21.37 -15.24 47.67
N ALA A 215 -21.43 -15.00 46.35
CA ALA A 215 -22.65 -14.54 45.68
C ALA A 215 -23.63 -15.71 45.44
N PRO A 216 -24.94 -15.44 45.20
CA PRO A 216 -25.92 -16.49 44.90
C PRO A 216 -25.56 -17.35 43.67
N ASN A 217 -24.95 -16.73 42.66
CA ASN A 217 -24.49 -17.37 41.43
C ASN A 217 -22.97 -17.20 41.30
N PRO A 218 -22.14 -18.05 41.93
CA PRO A 218 -20.69 -17.89 41.93
C PRO A 218 -20.10 -18.11 40.52
N TYR A 219 -19.11 -17.28 40.15
CA TYR A 219 -18.36 -17.33 38.88
C TYR A 219 -19.13 -17.07 37.58
N GLU A 220 -20.42 -16.76 37.65
CA GLU A 220 -21.16 -16.25 36.49
C GLU A 220 -20.70 -14.84 36.11
N PHE A 221 -21.00 -14.42 34.88
CA PHE A 221 -20.67 -13.07 34.40
C PHE A 221 -21.47 -12.02 35.17
N SER A 222 -20.76 -11.10 35.83
CA SER A 222 -21.39 -10.03 36.60
C SER A 222 -22.12 -9.03 35.69
N LYS A 223 -23.07 -8.27 36.26
CA LYS A 223 -23.67 -7.11 35.58
C LYS A 223 -22.62 -6.11 35.08
N GLN A 224 -21.47 -6.03 35.78
CA GLN A 224 -20.32 -5.21 35.38
C GLN A 224 -19.73 -5.64 34.03
N TYR A 225 -19.64 -6.95 33.76
CA TYR A 225 -19.16 -7.49 32.48
C TYR A 225 -19.99 -6.96 31.31
N TRP A 226 -21.32 -7.07 31.43
CA TRP A 226 -22.26 -6.63 30.41
C TRP A 226 -22.28 -5.11 30.22
N SER A 227 -22.12 -4.34 31.30
CA SER A 227 -21.97 -2.88 31.23
C SER A 227 -20.70 -2.45 30.49
N ILE A 228 -19.58 -3.13 30.74
CA ILE A 228 -18.31 -2.84 30.06
C ILE A 228 -18.34 -3.32 28.61
N LEU A 229 -18.96 -4.47 28.33
CA LEU A 229 -19.14 -4.98 26.96
C LEU A 229 -20.02 -4.05 26.11
N SER A 230 -21.15 -3.57 26.65
CA SER A 230 -22.00 -2.62 25.93
C SER A 230 -21.30 -1.27 25.72
N ALA A 231 -20.55 -0.77 26.70
CA ALA A 231 -19.72 0.43 26.54
C ALA A 231 -18.64 0.27 25.46
N ARG A 232 -18.00 -0.91 25.36
CA ARG A 232 -17.04 -1.23 24.28
C ARG A 232 -17.70 -1.19 22.90
N LEU A 233 -18.85 -1.83 22.74
CA LEU A 233 -19.58 -1.84 21.46
C LEU A 233 -20.08 -0.44 21.07
N ALA A 234 -20.62 0.31 22.03
CA ALA A 234 -21.04 1.70 21.82
C ALA A 234 -19.87 2.59 21.40
N PHE A 235 -18.70 2.44 22.04
CA PHE A 235 -17.49 3.15 21.64
C PHE A 235 -17.07 2.83 20.20
N VAL A 236 -17.04 1.55 19.79
CA VAL A 236 -16.69 1.17 18.41
C VAL A 236 -17.63 1.83 17.40
N ILE A 237 -18.94 1.80 17.65
CA ILE A 237 -19.95 2.42 16.76
C ILE A 237 -19.73 3.93 16.67
N ILE A 238 -19.59 4.62 17.79
CA ILE A 238 -19.41 6.09 17.82
C ILE A 238 -18.09 6.48 17.14
N PHE A 239 -16.99 5.81 17.49
CA PHE A 239 -15.67 6.08 16.92
C PHE A 239 -15.64 5.85 15.41
N GLN A 240 -16.19 4.72 14.93
CA GLN A 240 -16.23 4.40 13.51
C GLN A 240 -17.05 5.44 12.74
N ASN A 241 -18.26 5.77 13.19
CA ASN A 241 -19.10 6.76 12.50
C ASN A 241 -18.47 8.16 12.52
N LEU A 242 -17.88 8.59 13.63
CA LEU A 242 -17.20 9.88 13.74
C LEU A 242 -16.00 9.97 12.79
N VAL A 243 -15.11 8.97 12.81
CA VAL A 243 -13.90 8.99 11.97
C VAL A 243 -14.25 8.86 10.49
N MET A 244 -15.20 8.00 10.10
CA MET A 244 -15.65 7.92 8.70
C MET A 244 -16.30 9.23 8.23
N PHE A 245 -17.10 9.89 9.08
CA PHE A 245 -17.66 11.21 8.76
C PHE A 245 -16.56 12.26 8.57
N LEU A 246 -15.56 12.30 9.45
CA LEU A 246 -14.42 13.21 9.32
C LEU A 246 -13.60 12.94 8.05
N SER A 247 -13.40 11.67 7.68
CA SER A 247 -12.73 11.32 6.42
C SER A 247 -13.49 11.86 5.20
N VAL A 248 -14.82 11.69 5.15
CA VAL A 248 -15.66 12.22 4.07
C VAL A 248 -15.69 13.75 4.07
N LEU A 249 -15.63 14.40 5.24
CA LEU A 249 -15.54 15.86 5.34
C LEU A 249 -14.21 16.40 4.79
N VAL A 250 -13.10 15.70 5.05
CA VAL A 250 -11.77 16.06 4.49
C VAL A 250 -11.75 15.87 2.98
N ASP A 251 -12.30 14.75 2.49
CA ASP A 251 -12.45 14.44 1.06
C ASP A 251 -13.29 15.51 0.33
N TRP A 252 -14.38 15.97 0.95
CA TRP A 252 -15.21 17.07 0.43
C TRP A 252 -14.52 18.44 0.46
N MET A 253 -13.60 18.67 1.42
CA MET A 253 -12.92 19.95 1.61
C MET A 253 -11.72 20.15 0.68
N ILE A 254 -11.05 19.06 0.28
CA ILE A 254 -9.82 19.11 -0.54
C ILE A 254 -10.20 18.82 -2.01
N PRO A 255 -10.05 19.77 -2.95
CA PRO A 255 -10.34 19.51 -4.36
C PRO A 255 -9.29 18.59 -5.00
N ASP A 256 -9.75 17.56 -5.71
CA ASP A 256 -8.89 16.56 -6.39
C ASP A 256 -7.85 17.15 -7.36
N ILE A 257 -8.17 18.30 -7.97
CA ILE A 257 -7.33 18.96 -8.97
C ILE A 257 -6.88 20.32 -8.42
N PRO A 258 -5.56 20.57 -8.28
CA PRO A 258 -5.06 21.86 -7.83
C PRO A 258 -5.37 22.97 -8.86
N THR A 259 -5.62 24.18 -8.35
CA THR A 259 -6.01 25.36 -9.15
C THR A 259 -5.04 25.65 -10.27
N ASP A 260 -3.74 25.55 -10.01
CA ASP A 260 -2.68 25.92 -10.95
C ASP A 260 -2.70 25.05 -12.21
N ILE A 261 -2.92 23.74 -12.02
CA ILE A 261 -3.06 22.78 -13.13
C ILE A 261 -4.40 22.97 -13.85
N SER A 262 -5.49 23.24 -13.12
CA SER A 262 -6.79 23.57 -13.71
C SER A 262 -6.68 24.78 -14.64
N ASP A 263 -5.97 25.83 -14.21
CA ASP A 263 -5.80 27.07 -14.96
C ASP A 263 -4.78 26.93 -16.10
N GLN A 264 -3.73 26.12 -15.95
CA GLN A 264 -2.85 25.76 -17.05
C GLN A 264 -3.62 24.99 -18.14
N ILE A 265 -4.42 23.98 -17.78
CA ILE A 265 -5.25 23.22 -18.72
C ILE A 265 -6.26 24.13 -19.42
N LYS A 266 -6.86 25.12 -18.72
CA LYS A 266 -7.75 26.13 -19.35
C LYS A 266 -6.99 27.01 -20.34
N LYS A 267 -5.79 27.49 -20.00
CA LYS A 267 -4.94 28.31 -20.89
C LYS A 267 -4.52 27.55 -22.14
N GLU A 268 -4.04 26.31 -21.99
CA GLU A 268 -3.64 25.46 -23.11
C GLU A 268 -4.83 25.14 -24.03
N LYS A 269 -6.01 24.84 -23.47
CA LYS A 269 -7.24 24.65 -24.25
C LYS A 269 -7.70 25.94 -24.96
N GLY A 270 -7.60 27.10 -24.30
CA GLY A 270 -7.93 28.40 -24.89
C GLY A 270 -7.04 28.70 -26.10
N LEU A 271 -5.72 28.63 -25.92
CA LEU A 271 -4.73 28.85 -26.99
C LEU A 271 -4.92 27.86 -28.16
N LEU A 272 -5.27 26.60 -27.89
CA LEU A 272 -5.56 25.61 -28.91
C LEU A 272 -6.82 25.96 -29.72
N VAL A 273 -7.89 26.41 -29.06
CA VAL A 273 -9.14 26.85 -29.73
C VAL A 273 -8.88 28.12 -30.54
N ASP A 274 -8.17 29.11 -30.01
CA ASP A 274 -7.80 30.33 -30.72
C ASP A 274 -6.96 30.03 -31.98
N PHE A 275 -6.05 29.06 -31.90
CA PHE A 275 -5.26 28.59 -33.03
C PHE A 275 -6.14 27.99 -34.13
N PHE A 276 -7.05 27.06 -33.79
CA PHE A 276 -7.98 26.47 -34.75
C PHE A 276 -8.93 27.50 -35.38
N LEU A 277 -9.48 28.42 -34.59
CA LEU A 277 -10.36 29.49 -35.10
C LEU A 277 -9.63 30.41 -36.09
N LYS A 278 -8.36 30.71 -35.83
CA LYS A 278 -7.52 31.51 -36.73
C LYS A 278 -7.24 30.77 -38.05
N GLU A 279 -6.92 29.48 -38.00
CA GLU A 279 -6.67 28.65 -39.18
C GLU A 279 -7.91 28.56 -40.08
N GLU A 280 -9.09 28.29 -39.52
CA GLU A 280 -10.35 28.23 -40.28
C GLU A 280 -10.73 29.59 -40.89
N HIS A 281 -10.54 30.69 -40.15
CA HIS A 281 -10.78 32.03 -40.68
C HIS A 281 -9.80 32.40 -41.82
N GLU A 282 -8.58 31.87 -41.81
CA GLU A 282 -7.61 32.04 -42.91
C GLU A 282 -7.99 31.21 -44.14
N LYS A 283 -8.46 29.96 -43.97
CA LYS A 283 -9.01 29.13 -45.06
C LYS A 283 -10.26 29.74 -45.69
N LEU A 284 -11.16 30.32 -44.89
CA LEU A 284 -12.34 31.01 -45.40
C LEU A 284 -11.96 32.21 -46.26
N LYS A 285 -11.02 33.05 -45.81
CA LYS A 285 -10.50 34.19 -46.61
C LYS A 285 -9.88 33.77 -47.95
N LEU A 286 -9.19 32.63 -47.99
CA LEU A 286 -8.64 32.07 -49.22
C LEU A 286 -9.71 31.48 -50.15
N SER A 287 -10.89 31.14 -49.62
CA SER A 287 -12.03 30.62 -50.40
C SER A 287 -12.94 31.74 -50.92
N ASP A 288 -12.92 32.91 -50.29
CA ASP A 288 -13.77 34.07 -50.60
C ASP A 288 -13.08 35.12 -51.50
N GLU A 289 -11.82 34.90 -51.90
CA GLU A 289 -11.13 35.68 -52.96
C GLU A 289 -11.61 35.24 -54.35
N PRO A 290 -12.41 36.05 -55.08
CA PRO A 290 -12.85 35.70 -56.43
C PRO A 290 -11.73 36.01 -57.42
N GLY A 291 -11.24 34.99 -58.12
CA GLY A 291 -10.01 35.09 -58.92
C GLY A 291 -9.95 36.27 -59.90
N GLN A 292 -9.15 37.29 -59.59
CA GLN A 292 -8.72 38.31 -60.55
C GLN A 292 -7.53 37.82 -61.38
N ARG A 293 -7.81 37.27 -62.57
CA ARG A 293 -6.92 37.32 -63.74
C ARG A 293 -7.71 37.16 -65.04
N SER A 294 -8.13 38.29 -65.59
CA SER A 294 -8.81 38.37 -66.89
C SER A 294 -7.86 38.11 -68.07
N LEU A 295 -8.33 37.27 -68.99
CA LEU A 295 -7.90 37.01 -70.38
C LEU A 295 -6.66 37.73 -70.96
N GLY A 296 -5.75 36.95 -71.52
CA GLY A 296 -4.60 37.42 -72.32
C GLY A 296 -3.97 36.36 -73.24
N GLY A 297 -4.71 35.97 -74.29
CA GLY A 297 -4.32 35.24 -75.52
C GLY A 297 -3.00 34.43 -75.68
N GLY A 298 -3.13 33.22 -76.24
CA GLY A 298 -2.23 32.78 -77.33
C GLY A 298 -1.44 31.46 -77.19
N ARG A 299 -1.85 30.45 -77.97
CA ARG A 299 -1.06 29.36 -78.61
C ARG A 299 -0.10 28.45 -77.79
N HIS A 300 -0.39 27.14 -77.90
CA HIS A 300 0.52 25.99 -78.00
C HIS A 300 1.85 25.93 -77.19
N SER A 301 2.00 24.89 -76.36
CA SER A 301 2.77 23.68 -76.75
C SER A 301 2.64 22.52 -75.74
N ARG A 302 3.14 21.34 -76.11
CA ARG A 302 3.12 20.06 -75.36
C ARG A 302 4.02 20.16 -74.11
N SER A 303 3.89 19.36 -73.05
CA SER A 303 4.05 17.89 -73.10
C SER A 303 3.98 17.19 -71.71
N ARG A 304 3.66 15.88 -71.75
CA ARG A 304 3.95 14.79 -70.77
C ARG A 304 3.39 14.81 -69.32
N ALA A 305 2.40 13.93 -69.10
CA ALA A 305 2.44 12.90 -68.05
C ALA A 305 3.28 11.68 -68.58
N PRO A 306 3.62 10.58 -67.85
CA PRO A 306 2.95 9.90 -66.71
C PRO A 306 3.73 10.09 -65.37
N SER A 307 3.61 9.34 -64.26
CA SER A 307 3.00 8.04 -63.87
C SER A 307 2.74 8.04 -62.33
N SER A 308 2.20 7.04 -61.61
CA SER A 308 1.63 5.69 -61.87
C SER A 308 0.84 5.23 -60.63
N ALA A 309 -0.29 4.54 -60.80
CA ALA A 309 -0.76 3.52 -59.85
C ALA A 309 -0.24 2.14 -60.30
N PRO A 310 -0.08 1.16 -59.40
CA PRO A 310 -1.08 0.07 -59.27
C PRO A 310 -1.20 -0.44 -57.81
N SER A 311 -2.08 -1.34 -57.39
CA SER A 311 -3.27 -2.03 -57.96
C SER A 311 -4.02 -2.72 -56.82
N GLY A 312 -5.33 -2.97 -56.96
CA GLY A 312 -6.10 -3.80 -56.02
C GLY A 312 -6.98 -4.85 -56.71
N ARG A 313 -6.81 -6.12 -56.33
CA ARG A 313 -7.75 -7.27 -56.40
C ARG A 313 -7.04 -8.48 -55.75
N SER A 314 -7.68 -9.44 -55.08
CA SER A 314 -9.10 -9.82 -55.08
C SER A 314 -9.54 -10.48 -53.76
N GLN A 315 -10.85 -10.36 -53.45
CA GLN A 315 -11.62 -11.14 -52.45
C GLN A 315 -11.86 -12.61 -52.89
N PRO A 316 -12.47 -13.54 -52.09
CA PRO A 316 -13.46 -13.35 -51.01
C PRO A 316 -13.25 -14.18 -49.71
N GLY A 317 -14.12 -13.98 -48.71
CA GLY A 317 -14.05 -14.65 -47.40
C GLY A 317 -15.26 -15.55 -47.06
N SER A 318 -15.29 -16.10 -45.84
CA SER A 318 -16.49 -16.63 -45.17
C SER A 318 -16.29 -17.00 -43.68
N ILE A 319 -17.26 -16.57 -42.86
CA ILE A 319 -17.94 -17.31 -41.76
C ILE A 319 -17.13 -17.83 -40.53
N ALA A 320 -17.38 -17.15 -39.41
CA ALA A 320 -17.61 -17.61 -38.02
C ALA A 320 -16.87 -18.83 -37.38
N SER A 321 -16.33 -18.59 -36.17
CA SER A 321 -16.64 -19.41 -34.97
C SER A 321 -16.32 -18.65 -33.67
N SER A 322 -17.08 -18.92 -32.62
CA SER A 322 -16.76 -18.55 -31.23
C SER A 322 -15.78 -19.58 -30.63
N GLY A 323 -15.00 -19.21 -29.60
CA GLY A 323 -14.07 -20.14 -28.94
C GLY A 323 -13.29 -19.53 -27.76
N SER A 324 -13.64 -19.96 -26.55
CA SER A 324 -12.94 -19.60 -25.30
C SER A 324 -11.85 -20.62 -24.95
N GLN A 325 -10.65 -20.16 -24.58
CA GLN A 325 -9.61 -20.80 -23.74
C GLN A 325 -8.57 -19.71 -23.42
N HIS A 326 -8.12 -19.39 -22.20
CA HIS A 326 -7.92 -20.12 -20.94
C HIS A 326 -6.69 -21.04 -20.91
N THR A 327 -5.49 -20.45 -20.80
CA THR A 327 -4.26 -20.96 -20.16
C THR A 327 -3.41 -19.74 -19.79
N ASN A 328 -2.94 -19.52 -18.55
CA ASN A 328 -1.94 -20.25 -17.78
C ASN A 328 -0.58 -20.39 -18.48
N VAL A 329 0.33 -19.43 -18.23
CA VAL A 329 1.64 -19.65 -17.60
C VAL A 329 1.86 -18.50 -16.61
#